data_AF-A0A077NUY9-F1
#
_entry.id   AF-A0A077NUY9-F1
#
_cell.length_a   1.000
_cell.length_b   1.000
_cell.length_c   1.000
_cell.angle_alpha   90.00
_cell.angle_beta   90.00
_cell.angle_gamma   90.00
#
_symmetry.space_group_name_H-M   'P 1'
#
loop_
_entity.id
_entity.type
_entity.pdbx_description
1 polymer ?
#
loop_
_entity_poly.entity_id
_entity_poly.type
_entity_poly.pdbx_seq_one_letter_code
_entity_poly.pdbx_strand_id
1 'polypeptide(L)' 'MELIKVDPTPFQSLGINFINIPQNIMCELSYNPELYTEETANNLVRYYERLLEAFVSGQDKENISYFYD' A
#
# COMPACT_ATOMS: atom_id res chain seq x y z
N MET A 1 -9.68 -42.29 -1.24
CA MET A 1 -9.71 -40.82 -1.18
C MET A 1 -8.28 -40.35 -1.04
N GLU A 2 -7.73 -39.73 -2.08
CA GLU A 2 -6.45 -39.02 -1.96
C GLU A 2 -6.72 -37.63 -1.41
N LEU A 3 -6.04 -37.26 -0.32
CA LEU A 3 -6.04 -35.88 0.15
C LEU A 3 -5.21 -35.06 -0.84
N ILE A 4 -5.83 -34.09 -1.50
CA ILE A 4 -5.12 -33.03 -2.19
C ILE A 4 -4.40 -32.23 -1.10
N LYS A 5 -3.07 -32.36 -1.03
CA LYS A 5 -2.24 -31.42 -0.28
C LYS A 5 -2.27 -30.10 -1.02
N VAL A 6 -3.18 -29.22 -0.60
CA VAL A 6 -3.13 -27.82 -0.98
C VAL A 6 -2.06 -27.20 -0.09
N ASP A 7 -0.86 -27.01 -0.60
CA ASP A 7 0.07 -26.08 0.03
C ASP A 7 -0.57 -24.70 -0.14
N PRO A 8 -1.01 -24.02 0.95
CA PRO A 8 -1.62 -22.73 0.81
C PRO A 8 -0.55 -21.76 0.28
N THR A 9 -0.72 -21.31 -0.95
CA THR A 9 0.04 -20.17 -1.47
C THR A 9 -0.10 -19.05 -0.45
N PRO A 10 1.00 -18.41 0.00
CA PRO A 10 0.91 -17.34 0.97
C PRO A 10 -0.09 -16.30 0.46
N PHE A 11 -1.15 -16.10 1.23
CA PHE A 11 -2.19 -15.14 0.90
C PHE A 11 -1.55 -13.75 0.93
N GLN A 12 -1.22 -13.20 -0.24
CA GLN A 12 -0.72 -11.84 -0.34
C GLN A 12 -1.89 -10.89 -0.08
N SER A 13 -1.95 -10.39 1.15
CA SER A 13 -2.98 -9.45 1.61
C SER A 13 -2.88 -8.10 0.88
N LEU A 14 -1.67 -7.54 0.88
CA LEU A 14 -1.36 -6.22 0.35
C LEU A 14 0.09 -6.21 -0.12
N GLY A 15 0.37 -5.56 -1.25
CA GLY A 15 1.71 -5.40 -1.79
C GLY A 15 1.86 -4.05 -2.47
N ILE A 16 3.02 -3.42 -2.31
CA ILE A 16 3.37 -2.17 -3.00
C ILE A 16 4.58 -2.44 -3.87
N ASN A 17 4.47 -2.06 -5.15
CA ASN A 17 5.58 -2.08 -6.09
C ASN A 17 5.95 -0.66 -6.49
N PHE A 18 7.25 -0.39 -6.60
CA PHE A 18 7.78 0.86 -7.11
C PHE A 18 8.43 0.63 -8.45
N ILE A 19 7.96 1.37 -9.46
CA ILE A 19 8.45 1.28 -10.83
C ILE A 19 9.09 2.62 -11.17
N ASN A 20 10.41 2.61 -11.39
CA ASN A 20 11.11 3.77 -11.89
C ASN A 20 10.71 4.01 -13.35
N ILE A 21 10.10 5.15 -13.62
CA ILE A 21 9.82 5.64 -14.97
C ILE A 21 10.64 6.91 -15.22
N PRO A 22 10.83 7.35 -16.47
CA PRO A 22 11.58 8.58 -16.72
C PRO A 22 10.98 9.75 -15.92
N GLN A 23 11.82 10.38 -15.08
CA GLN A 23 11.50 11.55 -14.25
C GLN A 23 10.52 11.33 -13.10
N ASN A 24 9.99 10.11 -12.89
CA ASN A 24 9.00 9.84 -11.84
C ASN A 24 9.16 8.43 -11.24
N ILE A 25 8.50 8.19 -10.11
CA ILE A 25 8.32 6.85 -9.54
C ILE A 25 6.82 6.55 -9.58
N MET A 26 6.45 5.46 -10.21
CA MET A 26 5.08 4.95 -10.18
C MET A 26 4.94 3.96 -9.01
N CYS A 27 3.88 4.13 -8.24
CA CYS A 27 3.53 3.25 -7.13
C CYS A 27 2.31 2.41 -7.52
N GLU A 28 2.43 1.09 -7.46
CA GLU A 28 1.32 0.17 -7.70
C GLU A 28 0.95 -0.54 -6.39
N LEU A 29 -0.30 -0.36 -5.94
CA LEU A 29 -0.87 -1.09 -4.83
C LEU A 29 -1.64 -2.30 -5.37
N SER A 30 -1.16 -3.50 -5.04
CA SER A 30 -1.90 -4.75 -5.22
C SER A 30 -2.56 -5.11 -3.88
N TYR A 31 -3.85 -5.42 -3.90
CA TYR A 31 -4.59 -5.79 -2.69
C TYR A 31 -5.49 -6.98 -2.96
N ASN A 32 -5.77 -7.75 -1.90
CA ASN A 32 -6.76 -8.81 -1.98
C ASN A 32 -8.18 -8.22 -1.82
N PRO A 33 -9.07 -8.37 -2.83
CA PRO A 33 -10.42 -7.80 -2.78
C PRO A 33 -11.36 -8.51 -1.78
N GLU A 34 -10.99 -9.70 -1.28
CA GLU A 34 -11.70 -10.36 -0.19
C GLU A 34 -11.43 -9.69 1.18
N LEU A 35 -10.32 -8.95 1.30
CA LEU A 35 -9.94 -8.26 2.53
C LEU A 35 -10.13 -6.74 2.48
N TYR A 36 -10.00 -6.13 1.30
CA TYR A 36 -10.06 -4.68 1.14
C TYR A 36 -11.01 -4.29 0.02
N THR A 37 -11.82 -3.27 0.28
CA THR A 37 -12.60 -2.62 -0.78
C THR A 37 -11.69 -1.72 -1.62
N GLU A 38 -12.11 -1.42 -2.85
CA GLU A 38 -11.43 -0.45 -3.70
C GLU A 38 -11.31 0.92 -3.02
N GLU A 39 -12.36 1.37 -2.33
CA GLU A 39 -12.34 2.59 -1.52
C GLU A 39 -11.23 2.56 -0.45
N THR A 40 -11.12 1.45 0.28
CA THR A 40 -10.07 1.27 1.30
C THR A 40 -8.68 1.29 0.70
N ALA A 41 -8.48 0.59 -0.43
CA ALA A 41 -7.21 0.59 -1.15
C ALA A 41 -6.83 2.00 -1.65
N ASN A 42 -7.78 2.74 -2.20
CA ASN A 42 -7.58 4.12 -2.63
C ASN A 42 -7.22 5.05 -1.47
N ASN A 43 -7.88 4.90 -0.32
CA ASN A 43 -7.56 5.68 0.89
C ASN A 43 -6.14 5.37 1.39
N LEU A 44 -5.71 4.10 1.34
CA LEU A 44 -4.34 3.71 1.69
C LEU A 44 -3.30 4.37 0.77
N VAL A 45 -3.52 4.38 -0.54
CA VAL A 45 -2.61 5.05 -1.50
C VAL A 45 -2.50 6.54 -1.19
N ARG A 46 -3.62 7.22 -0.96
CA ARG A 46 -3.63 8.66 -0.64
C ARG A 46 -2.92 8.97 0.67
N TYR A 47 -3.12 8.14 1.69
CA TYR A 47 -2.42 8.28 2.95
C TYR A 47 -0.91 8.10 2.77
N TYR A 48 -0.51 7.08 2.01
CA TYR A 48 0.91 6.81 1.73
C TYR A 48 1.58 7.94 0.95
N GLU A 49 0.90 8.51 -0.04
CA GLU A 49 1.37 9.68 -0.79
C GLU A 49 1.58 10.89 0.13
N ARG A 50 0.57 11.25 0.94
CA ARG A 50 0.67 12.33 1.93
C ARG A 50 1.83 12.13 2.90
N LEU A 51 2.06 10.89 3.32
CA LEU A 51 3.17 10.54 4.21
C LEU A 51 4.53 10.78 3.54
N LEU A 52 4.69 10.36 2.27
CA LEU A 52 5.92 10.62 1.51
C LEU A 52 6.16 12.11 1.28
N GLU A 53 5.11 12.88 0.96
CA GLU A 53 5.19 14.34 0.82
C GLU A 53 5.64 15.01 2.12
N ALA A 54 5.13 14.56 3.27
CA ALA A 54 5.53 15.06 4.58
C ALA A 54 7.03 14.88 4.81
N PHE A 55 7.55 13.68 4.52
CA PHE A 55 8.98 13.36 4.64
C PHE A 55 9.87 14.18 3.71
N VAL A 56 9.46 14.37 2.45
CA VAL A 56 10.28 15.09 1.47
C VAL A 56 10.23 16.60 1.70
N SER A 57 9.12 17.13 2.21
CA SER A 57 8.96 18.56 2.52
C SER A 57 9.64 18.98 3.83
N GLY A 58 10.17 18.02 4.63
CA GLY A 58 10.77 18.29 5.93
C GLY A 58 9.75 18.65 7.02
N GLN A 59 8.46 18.36 6.78
CA GLN A 59 7.36 18.54 7.74
C GLN A 59 7.31 17.43 8.79
N ASP A 60 8.12 16.39 8.66
CA ASP A 60 8.30 15.27 9.58
C ASP A 60 8.85 15.67 10.97
N LYS A 61 9.18 16.96 11.17
CA LYS A 61 9.37 17.54 12.52
C LYS A 61 8.07 17.89 13.25
N GLU A 62 6.93 17.93 12.56
CA GLU A 62 5.61 18.15 13.15
C GLU A 62 4.77 16.86 13.05
N ASN A 63 4.80 16.09 14.13
CA ASN A 63 3.87 15.03 14.52
C ASN A 63 3.02 14.37 13.41
N ILE A 64 3.41 13.15 13.04
CA ILE A 64 2.69 12.22 12.15
C ILE A 64 1.23 11.94 12.57
N SER A 65 0.82 12.38 13.78
CA SER A 65 -0.56 12.28 14.28
C SER A 65 -1.58 13.08 13.46
N TYR A 66 -1.18 14.11 12.71
CA TYR A 66 -2.11 14.95 11.91
C TYR A 66 -2.63 14.28 10.63
N PHE A 67 -2.14 13.09 10.28
CA PHE A 67 -2.57 12.38 9.07
C PHE A 67 -3.76 11.45 9.29
N TYR A 68 -4.23 11.30 10.54
CA TYR A 68 -5.30 10.37 10.93
C TYR A 68 -6.65 11.03 11.23
N ASP A 69 -6.75 12.37 11.12
CA ASP A 69 -8.00 13.14 11.28
C ASP A 69 -8.78 13.28 9.96
#